data_AF-A0A1E5QZU7-F1
#
_entry.id   AF-A0A1E5QZU7-F1
#
_cell.length_a   1.000
_cell.length_b   1.000
_cell.length_c   1.000
_cell.angle_alpha   90.00
_cell.angle_beta   90.00
_cell.angle_gamma   90.00
#
_symmetry.space_group_name_H-M   'P 1'
#
loop_
_entity.id
_entity.type
_entity.pdbx_description
1 polymer ?
#
loop_
_entity_poly.entity_id
_entity_poly.type
_entity_poly.pdbx_seq_one_letter_code
_entity_poly.pdbx_strand_id
1 'polypeptide(L)'
;MTNKFHPLKILLFHSFLVILIPQQIAWSQNNLNLQTNDPSNFPSVPRGYEPEPFNEGNAQHLNDYRLDFGDSINVSVARFPEFSFSGTLDAQGNVVVPILGRISLRGLTTEEVENKISFELGNRFLREPPQVLAVLTGQRPFNLTVIGEVVRPGYYTVSDGIPMSSLLNLAGGTTNKADMRSIIVRRRLADDSLIEEKLDLYRPLIEGAGEPRIRLQPGDTIVVSALEVGEDQDYDRALIARTNIPQPLIRVRVVAPTGAAGVTLRNINIPNGSSFLDAVALLPEFIPLITNNEVTLMRFDPELGKVVTQSLNVRQTIETGDMAQNLPLREDDVIVVSRTLLGRILGGIRIITQPIRDIFGFTNFIQDAIDGRIFDNNRNNNNIRF
;
A
#
# COMPACT_ATOMS: atom_id res chain seq x y z
N MET A 1 -96.17 1.38 -17.08
CA MET A 1 -95.38 2.37 -17.85
C MET A 1 -94.19 1.61 -18.42
N THR A 2 -94.36 0.95 -19.57
CA THR A 2 -93.94 1.44 -20.90
C THR A 2 -92.44 1.73 -20.96
N ASN A 3 -91.62 1.19 -21.85
CA ASN A 3 -91.78 0.24 -22.94
C ASN A 3 -90.34 0.01 -23.50
N LYS A 4 -90.17 -1.02 -24.34
CA LYS A 4 -89.20 -1.13 -25.45
C LYS A 4 -87.85 -1.88 -25.28
N PHE A 5 -87.89 -3.09 -25.85
CA PHE A 5 -87.02 -3.69 -26.90
C PHE A 5 -85.67 -4.36 -26.56
N HIS A 6 -85.69 -5.70 -26.75
CA HIS A 6 -84.65 -6.66 -27.19
C HIS A 6 -83.87 -6.25 -28.47
N PRO A 7 -82.87 -7.03 -28.98
CA PRO A 7 -81.88 -7.94 -28.36
C PRO A 7 -80.45 -7.84 -28.96
N LEU A 8 -79.53 -8.64 -28.39
CA LEU A 8 -78.24 -9.16 -28.87
C LEU A 8 -77.92 -9.06 -30.39
N LYS A 9 -76.72 -8.57 -30.78
CA LYS A 9 -75.74 -9.23 -31.70
C LYS A 9 -74.63 -8.32 -32.30
N ILE A 10 -73.45 -8.93 -32.48
CA ILE A 10 -72.48 -8.81 -33.60
C ILE A 10 -71.31 -7.78 -33.52
N LEU A 11 -70.12 -8.36 -33.71
CA LEU A 11 -68.81 -7.83 -34.13
C LEU A 11 -68.85 -6.63 -35.09
N LEU A 12 -67.87 -5.72 -34.96
CA LEU A 12 -67.00 -5.30 -36.08
C LEU A 12 -65.78 -4.49 -35.60
N PHE A 13 -64.59 -5.04 -35.86
CA PHE A 13 -63.32 -4.33 -35.95
C PHE A 13 -63.39 -3.28 -37.07
N HIS A 14 -62.81 -2.08 -36.87
CA HIS A 14 -62.12 -1.22 -37.85
C HIS A 14 -61.37 -0.13 -37.04
N SER A 15 -60.04 -0.21 -36.95
CA SER A 15 -59.07 0.56 -37.76
C SER A 15 -58.84 1.99 -37.27
N PHE A 16 -57.64 2.28 -36.76
CA PHE A 16 -56.94 3.51 -37.10
C PHE A 16 -55.41 3.30 -37.12
N LEU A 17 -54.85 3.81 -38.21
CA LEU A 17 -53.48 3.77 -38.70
C LEU A 17 -52.60 4.79 -37.97
N VAL A 18 -51.41 4.40 -37.52
CA VAL A 18 -50.31 5.35 -37.21
C VAL A 18 -49.04 4.87 -37.90
N ILE A 19 -48.57 5.68 -38.84
CA ILE A 19 -47.32 5.52 -39.57
C ILE A 19 -46.18 5.97 -38.65
N LEU A 20 -45.27 5.06 -38.32
CA LEU A 20 -44.02 5.35 -37.61
C LEU A 20 -42.86 5.35 -38.63
N ILE A 21 -42.12 6.45 -38.71
CA ILE A 21 -40.86 6.52 -39.46
C ILE A 21 -39.73 6.03 -38.52
N PRO A 22 -38.93 5.03 -38.92
CA PRO A 22 -37.89 4.46 -38.06
C PRO A 22 -36.64 5.36 -38.01
N GLN A 23 -36.20 5.68 -36.79
CA GLN A 23 -34.84 6.17 -36.52
C GLN A 23 -33.97 4.94 -36.22
N GLN A 24 -32.96 4.70 -37.06
CA GLN A 24 -31.98 3.64 -36.89
C GLN A 24 -31.00 3.99 -35.76
N ILE A 25 -30.88 3.12 -34.77
CA ILE A 25 -29.69 3.02 -33.91
C ILE A 25 -29.27 1.55 -33.94
N ALA A 26 -28.08 1.31 -34.48
CA ALA A 26 -27.47 -0.01 -34.62
C ALA A 26 -27.10 -0.57 -33.24
N TRP A 27 -27.67 -1.71 -32.89
CA TRP A 27 -27.22 -2.52 -31.77
C TRP A 27 -25.96 -3.28 -32.20
N SER A 28 -24.82 -2.95 -31.59
CA SER A 28 -23.61 -3.76 -31.68
C SER A 28 -23.88 -5.12 -31.02
N GLN A 29 -23.96 -6.17 -31.83
CA GLN A 29 -23.94 -7.54 -31.36
C GLN A 29 -22.49 -7.95 -31.09
N ASN A 30 -21.98 -7.69 -29.89
CA ASN A 30 -20.85 -8.47 -29.39
C ASN A 30 -21.40 -9.72 -28.68
N ASN A 31 -21.55 -10.78 -29.46
CA ASN A 31 -21.73 -12.13 -28.94
C ASN A 31 -20.44 -12.54 -28.21
N LEU A 32 -20.47 -12.58 -26.88
CA LEU A 32 -19.45 -13.25 -26.07
C LEU A 32 -19.58 -14.76 -26.29
N ASN A 33 -18.94 -15.26 -27.35
CA ASN A 33 -18.65 -16.67 -27.51
C ASN A 33 -17.59 -17.07 -26.46
N LEU A 34 -18.00 -17.77 -25.41
CA LEU A 34 -17.09 -18.52 -24.55
C LEU A 34 -16.59 -19.72 -25.36
N GLN A 35 -15.58 -19.50 -26.21
CA GLN A 35 -14.82 -20.58 -26.82
C GLN A 35 -14.03 -21.29 -25.72
N THR A 36 -14.24 -22.59 -25.61
CA THR A 36 -13.40 -23.50 -24.83
C THR A 36 -11.98 -23.41 -25.39
N ASN A 37 -11.04 -22.85 -24.63
CA ASN A 37 -9.63 -22.81 -25.03
C ASN A 37 -9.12 -24.25 -25.18
N ASP A 38 -8.93 -24.68 -26.42
CA ASP A 38 -8.23 -25.91 -26.78
C ASP A 38 -6.74 -25.74 -26.41
N PRO A 39 -6.16 -26.59 -25.53
CA PRO A 39 -4.76 -26.51 -25.14
C PRO A 39 -3.77 -26.76 -26.30
N SER A 40 -4.25 -27.09 -27.50
CA SER A 40 -3.42 -27.15 -28.71
C SER A 40 -3.25 -25.80 -29.43
N ASN A 41 -3.90 -24.73 -28.98
CA ASN A 41 -3.86 -23.40 -29.60
C ASN A 41 -2.91 -22.41 -28.90
N PHE A 42 -1.70 -22.85 -28.54
CA PHE A 42 -0.64 -21.92 -28.17
C PHE A 42 0.01 -21.37 -29.45
N PRO A 43 0.23 -20.05 -29.56
CA PRO A 43 1.00 -19.51 -30.69
C PRO A 43 2.39 -20.14 -30.69
N SER A 44 2.79 -20.71 -31.82
CA SER A 44 4.14 -21.23 -31.99
C SER A 44 5.14 -20.07 -31.85
N VAL A 45 6.23 -20.32 -31.13
CA VAL A 45 7.32 -19.35 -30.95
C VAL A 45 7.74 -18.83 -32.34
N PRO A 46 7.87 -17.50 -32.53
CA PRO A 46 8.28 -16.93 -33.81
C PRO A 46 9.57 -17.60 -34.32
N ARG A 47 9.60 -18.02 -35.59
CA ARG A 47 10.84 -18.53 -36.20
C ARG A 47 11.90 -17.44 -36.14
N GLY A 48 12.99 -17.70 -35.41
CA GLY A 48 14.09 -16.76 -35.21
C GLY A 48 14.12 -16.08 -33.84
N TYR A 49 13.26 -16.48 -32.88
CA TYR A 49 13.52 -16.19 -31.48
C TYR A 49 14.72 -17.03 -31.01
N GLU A 50 15.89 -16.41 -30.98
CA GLU A 50 17.06 -16.91 -30.27
C GLU A 50 17.00 -16.29 -28.87
N PRO A 51 16.78 -17.07 -27.80
CA PRO A 51 16.81 -16.54 -26.45
C PRO A 51 18.16 -15.84 -26.25
N GLU A 52 18.16 -14.65 -25.65
CA GLU A 52 19.38 -14.03 -25.12
C GLU A 52 20.16 -15.13 -24.35
N PRO A 53 21.44 -15.38 -24.67
CA PRO A 53 22.20 -16.42 -23.98
C PRO A 53 22.23 -16.05 -22.50
N PHE A 54 21.59 -16.91 -21.70
CA PHE A 54 21.62 -16.79 -20.26
C PHE A 54 23.08 -16.86 -19.81
N ASN A 55 23.58 -15.78 -19.23
CA ASN A 55 24.95 -15.71 -18.75
C ASN A 55 25.05 -16.42 -17.39
N GLU A 56 25.17 -17.75 -17.43
CA GLU A 56 25.19 -18.66 -16.27
C GLU A 56 26.38 -18.45 -15.31
N GLY A 57 27.43 -17.75 -15.74
CA GLY A 57 28.74 -17.87 -15.11
C GLY A 57 28.87 -17.35 -13.67
N ASN A 58 28.07 -16.38 -13.22
CA ASN A 58 28.35 -15.66 -11.95
C ASN A 58 27.15 -15.39 -11.02
N ALA A 59 25.93 -15.88 -11.32
CA ALA A 59 24.72 -15.62 -10.51
C ALA A 59 24.14 -16.86 -9.80
N GLN A 60 24.67 -18.07 -10.04
CA GLN A 60 23.98 -19.32 -9.70
C GLN A 60 24.25 -19.95 -8.32
N HIS A 61 24.99 -19.31 -7.41
CA HIS A 61 25.25 -19.92 -6.08
C HIS A 61 24.56 -19.25 -4.88
N LEU A 62 23.87 -18.12 -5.06
CA LEU A 62 23.24 -17.38 -3.95
C LEU A 62 21.71 -17.25 -4.03
N ASN A 63 21.08 -17.63 -5.16
CA ASN A 63 19.64 -17.45 -5.37
C ASN A 63 18.79 -18.73 -5.35
N ASP A 64 19.41 -19.91 -5.35
CA ASP A 64 18.65 -21.15 -5.44
C ASP A 64 18.04 -21.52 -4.09
N TYR A 65 16.70 -21.63 -4.07
CA TYR A 65 15.97 -22.10 -2.90
C TYR A 65 16.42 -23.52 -2.56
N ARG A 66 16.97 -23.69 -1.36
CA ARG A 66 17.27 -25.00 -0.79
C ARG A 66 16.21 -25.36 0.24
N LEU A 67 15.66 -26.56 0.11
CA LEU A 67 14.62 -27.09 0.98
C LEU A 67 15.09 -27.14 2.43
N ASP A 68 14.21 -26.78 3.35
CA ASP A 68 14.43 -26.91 4.79
C ASP A 68 13.22 -27.53 5.49
N PHE A 69 13.38 -27.86 6.79
CA PHE A 69 12.28 -28.40 7.59
C PHE A 69 11.03 -27.51 7.51
N GLY A 70 9.85 -28.12 7.37
CA GLY A 70 8.57 -27.42 7.23
C GLY A 70 8.16 -27.06 5.79
N ASP A 71 9.05 -27.20 4.81
CA ASP A 71 8.69 -27.03 3.41
C ASP A 71 7.83 -28.19 2.91
N SER A 72 6.90 -27.89 2.02
CA SER A 72 6.00 -28.86 1.40
C SER A 72 6.33 -28.98 -0.08
N ILE A 73 6.47 -30.22 -0.54
CA ILE A 73 6.77 -30.52 -1.94
C ILE A 73 5.70 -31.44 -2.52
N ASN A 74 5.49 -31.33 -3.82
CA ASN A 74 4.83 -32.32 -4.64
C ASN A 74 5.84 -32.91 -5.61
N VAL A 75 5.93 -34.23 -5.64
CA VAL A 75 6.80 -34.97 -6.53
C VAL A 75 5.94 -35.87 -7.39
N SER A 76 6.03 -35.67 -8.70
CA SER A 76 5.34 -36.45 -9.71
C SER A 76 6.32 -37.33 -10.47
N VAL A 77 6.08 -38.64 -10.47
CA VAL A 77 6.91 -39.62 -11.21
C VAL A 77 6.17 -40.00 -12.49
N ALA A 78 6.73 -39.60 -13.63
CA ALA A 78 6.09 -39.82 -14.92
C ALA A 78 5.96 -41.32 -15.21
N ARG A 79 4.78 -41.73 -15.70
CA ARG A 79 4.40 -43.13 -15.99
C ARG A 79 4.29 -44.06 -14.77
N PHE A 80 4.60 -43.58 -13.56
CA PHE A 80 4.50 -44.36 -12.33
C PHE A 80 3.84 -43.57 -11.19
N PRO A 81 2.53 -43.26 -11.31
CA PRO A 81 1.81 -42.44 -10.34
C PRO A 81 1.79 -43.03 -8.92
N GLU A 82 2.01 -44.34 -8.77
CA GLU A 82 2.13 -45.03 -7.48
C GLU A 82 3.38 -44.61 -6.67
N PHE A 83 4.39 -44.03 -7.31
CA PHE A 83 5.57 -43.45 -6.62
C PHE A 83 5.48 -41.93 -6.46
N SER A 84 4.46 -41.28 -7.03
CA SER A 84 4.21 -39.85 -6.83
C SER A 84 3.75 -39.60 -5.39
N PHE A 85 4.19 -38.48 -4.82
CA PHE A 85 3.84 -38.14 -3.44
C PHE A 85 3.77 -36.63 -3.22
N SER A 86 3.09 -36.26 -2.15
CA SER A 86 3.14 -34.90 -1.61
C SER A 86 3.38 -35.00 -0.12
N GLY A 87 4.23 -34.14 0.42
CA GLY A 87 4.59 -34.20 1.82
C GLY A 87 5.36 -32.98 2.29
N THR A 88 5.29 -32.75 3.60
CA THR A 88 6.03 -31.71 4.30
C THR A 88 7.29 -32.32 4.91
N LEU A 89 8.42 -31.62 4.79
CA LEU A 89 9.68 -31.99 5.41
C LEU A 89 9.53 -31.90 6.94
N ASP A 90 9.87 -32.98 7.64
CA ASP A 90 9.82 -33.03 9.10
C ASP A 90 10.92 -32.19 9.78
N ALA A 91 10.95 -32.17 11.11
CA ALA A 91 11.94 -31.40 11.89
C ALA A 91 13.40 -31.81 11.62
N GLN A 92 13.62 -33.00 11.06
CA GLN A 92 14.94 -33.49 10.64
C GLN A 92 15.20 -33.24 9.14
N GLY A 93 14.22 -32.67 8.42
CA GLY A 93 14.31 -32.36 7.00
C GLY A 93 14.08 -33.55 6.08
N ASN A 94 13.38 -34.57 6.57
CA ASN A 94 13.01 -35.76 5.80
C ASN A 94 11.56 -35.70 5.32
N VAL A 95 11.27 -36.38 4.21
CA VAL A 95 9.91 -36.63 3.73
C VAL A 95 9.67 -38.13 3.62
N VAL A 96 8.40 -38.54 3.80
CA VAL A 96 7.99 -39.93 3.57
C VAL A 96 7.68 -40.12 2.10
N VAL A 97 8.44 -40.98 1.44
CA VAL A 97 8.28 -41.36 0.04
C VAL A 97 7.67 -42.76 -0.02
N PRO A 98 6.60 -42.99 -0.81
CA PRO A 98 6.03 -44.32 -1.00
C PRO A 98 7.12 -45.33 -1.41
N ILE A 99 7.15 -46.48 -0.74
CA ILE A 99 8.07 -47.61 -0.98
C ILE A 99 9.55 -47.33 -0.63
N LEU A 100 10.03 -46.11 -0.80
CA LEU A 100 11.37 -45.66 -0.44
C LEU A 100 11.53 -45.32 1.06
N GLY A 101 10.42 -45.09 1.76
CA GLY A 101 10.45 -44.74 3.18
C GLY A 101 10.88 -43.29 3.41
N ARG A 102 11.58 -43.02 4.51
CA ARG A 102 12.04 -41.65 4.84
C ARG A 102 13.29 -41.30 4.05
N ILE A 103 13.24 -40.18 3.31
CA ILE A 103 14.38 -39.64 2.57
C ILE A 103 14.66 -38.21 3.05
N SER A 104 15.93 -37.91 3.34
CA SER A 104 16.40 -36.54 3.63
C SER A 104 16.45 -35.72 2.35
N LEU A 105 15.72 -34.60 2.33
CA LEU A 105 15.71 -33.62 1.23
C LEU A 105 16.23 -32.24 1.66
N ARG A 106 16.59 -32.09 2.93
CA ARG A 106 17.15 -30.85 3.46
C ARG A 106 18.41 -30.42 2.72
N GLY A 107 18.49 -29.12 2.44
CA GLY A 107 19.60 -28.49 1.75
C GLY A 107 19.59 -28.73 0.24
N LEU A 108 18.65 -29.51 -0.30
CA LEU A 108 18.57 -29.78 -1.74
C LEU A 108 17.73 -28.73 -2.47
N THR A 109 18.10 -28.40 -3.70
CA THR A 109 17.22 -27.72 -4.65
C THR A 109 16.15 -28.69 -5.18
N THR A 110 15.09 -28.20 -5.82
CA THR A 110 14.08 -29.06 -6.43
C THR A 110 14.67 -29.98 -7.51
N GLU A 111 15.63 -29.49 -8.28
CA GLU A 111 16.36 -30.30 -9.28
C GLU A 111 17.21 -31.40 -8.61
N GLU A 112 17.92 -31.07 -7.53
CA GLU A 112 18.67 -32.07 -6.75
C GLU A 112 17.74 -33.13 -6.14
N VAL A 113 16.51 -32.76 -5.77
CA VAL A 113 15.46 -33.71 -5.34
C VAL A 113 15.04 -34.62 -6.46
N GLU A 114 14.74 -34.09 -7.66
CA GLU A 114 14.35 -34.88 -8.83
C GLU A 114 15.40 -35.95 -9.15
N ASN A 115 16.66 -35.53 -9.21
CA ASN A 115 17.80 -36.41 -9.47
C ASN A 115 17.95 -37.50 -8.40
N LYS A 116 17.83 -37.13 -7.11
CA LYS A 116 17.93 -38.08 -6.00
C LYS A 116 16.82 -39.12 -6.05
N ILE A 117 15.57 -38.70 -6.24
CA ILE A 117 14.41 -39.61 -6.27
C ILE A 117 14.46 -40.51 -7.51
N SER A 118 14.79 -39.95 -8.67
CA SER A 118 14.97 -40.71 -9.91
C SER A 118 16.02 -41.82 -9.74
N PHE A 119 17.17 -41.48 -9.16
CA PHE A 119 18.24 -42.44 -8.90
C PHE A 119 17.82 -43.55 -7.94
N GLU A 120 17.19 -43.21 -6.80
CA GLU A 120 16.79 -44.19 -5.79
C GLU A 120 15.69 -45.15 -6.30
N LEU A 121 14.72 -44.65 -7.09
CA LEU A 121 13.70 -45.48 -7.73
C LEU A 121 14.31 -46.39 -8.80
N GLY A 122 15.18 -45.84 -9.66
CA GLY A 122 15.86 -46.57 -10.73
C GLY A 122 16.78 -47.68 -10.23
N ASN A 123 17.43 -47.49 -9.09
CA ASN A 123 18.38 -48.48 -8.56
C ASN A 123 17.70 -49.60 -7.74
N ARG A 124 16.58 -49.30 -7.05
CA ARG A 124 15.98 -50.24 -6.09
C ARG A 124 14.69 -50.91 -6.56
N PHE A 125 13.94 -50.26 -7.44
CA PHE A 125 12.56 -50.69 -7.77
C PHE A 125 12.25 -50.76 -9.26
N LEU A 126 12.93 -49.96 -10.07
CA LEU A 126 12.73 -49.89 -11.52
C LEU A 126 13.95 -50.44 -12.28
N ARG A 127 13.80 -50.70 -13.58
CA ARG A 127 14.93 -51.14 -14.44
C ARG A 127 15.79 -49.97 -14.91
N GLU A 128 15.21 -48.79 -14.95
CA GLU A 128 15.84 -47.53 -15.39
C GLU A 128 15.33 -46.37 -14.52
N PRO A 129 16.13 -45.30 -14.35
CA PRO A 129 15.71 -44.09 -13.64
C PRO A 129 14.49 -43.43 -14.32
N PRO A 130 13.37 -43.21 -13.62
CA PRO A 130 12.19 -42.59 -14.19
C PRO A 130 12.38 -41.07 -14.32
N GLN A 131 11.55 -40.42 -15.13
CA GLN A 131 11.46 -38.96 -15.12
C GLN A 131 10.67 -38.51 -13.89
N VAL A 132 11.23 -37.58 -13.14
CA VAL A 132 10.66 -37.06 -11.89
C VAL A 132 10.55 -35.53 -12.02
N LEU A 133 9.44 -34.98 -11.58
CA LEU A 133 9.22 -33.54 -11.45
C LEU A 133 8.96 -33.23 -9.98
N ALA A 134 9.72 -32.31 -9.40
CA ALA A 134 9.54 -31.85 -8.03
C ALA A 134 9.17 -30.37 -8.02
N VAL A 135 8.05 -30.05 -7.37
CA VAL A 135 7.55 -28.69 -7.21
C VAL A 135 7.43 -28.37 -5.73
N LEU A 136 7.99 -27.24 -5.33
CA LEU A 136 7.77 -26.67 -4.01
C LEU A 136 6.34 -26.13 -3.94
N THR A 137 5.49 -26.74 -3.10
CA THR A 137 4.06 -26.41 -2.99
C THR A 137 3.72 -25.59 -1.75
N GLY A 138 4.62 -25.50 -0.78
CA GLY A 138 4.47 -24.62 0.36
C GLY A 138 5.82 -24.34 0.99
N GLN A 139 6.21 -23.07 1.04
CA GLN A 139 7.36 -22.63 1.81
C GLN A 139 6.91 -22.29 3.21
N ARG A 140 7.73 -22.62 4.22
CA ARG A 140 7.37 -22.21 5.58
C ARG A 140 7.38 -20.68 5.69
N PRO A 141 6.38 -20.07 6.37
CA PRO A 141 6.51 -18.69 6.78
C PRO A 141 7.71 -18.54 7.73
N PHE A 142 8.40 -17.41 7.64
CA PHE A 142 9.51 -17.08 8.52
C PHE A 142 9.32 -15.71 9.15
N ASN A 143 10.05 -15.49 10.25
CA ASN A 143 9.98 -14.24 10.98
C ASN A 143 11.11 -13.31 10.55
N LEU A 144 10.76 -12.04 10.38
CA LEU A 144 11.69 -10.93 10.18
C LEU A 144 11.26 -9.74 11.05
N THR A 145 12.10 -8.72 11.11
CA THR A 145 11.82 -7.49 11.86
C THR A 145 11.65 -6.33 10.89
N VAL A 146 10.65 -5.48 11.08
CA VAL A 146 10.49 -4.21 10.34
C VAL A 146 10.55 -3.06 11.32
N ILE A 147 11.44 -2.10 11.08
CA ILE A 147 11.64 -0.90 11.91
C ILE A 147 11.85 0.36 11.05
N GLY A 148 11.89 1.51 11.72
CA GLY A 148 12.10 2.81 11.07
C GLY A 148 10.76 3.49 10.74
N GLU A 149 10.72 4.21 9.62
CA GLU A 149 9.57 5.02 9.19
C GLU A 149 8.44 4.17 8.56
N VAL A 150 7.86 3.30 9.39
CA VAL A 150 6.64 2.53 9.11
C VAL A 150 5.57 2.81 10.17
N VAL A 151 4.30 2.64 9.82
CA VAL A 151 3.19 2.90 10.77
C VAL A 151 3.24 1.93 11.96
N ARG A 152 3.58 0.66 11.71
CA ARG A 152 3.63 -0.39 12.73
C ARG A 152 4.99 -1.10 12.70
N PRO A 153 6.02 -0.58 13.38
CA PRO A 153 7.26 -1.33 13.55
C PRO A 153 7.00 -2.57 14.41
N GLY A 154 7.70 -3.67 14.12
CA GLY A 154 7.52 -4.93 14.85
C GLY A 154 8.06 -6.16 14.13
N TYR A 155 7.70 -7.32 14.67
CA TYR A 155 8.02 -8.62 14.10
C TYR A 155 6.91 -9.09 13.17
N TYR A 156 7.29 -9.60 11.99
CA TYR A 156 6.36 -10.06 10.97
C TYR A 156 6.68 -11.48 10.56
N THR A 157 5.64 -12.31 10.47
CA THR A 157 5.71 -13.63 9.87
C THR A 157 5.27 -13.51 8.41
N VAL A 158 6.17 -13.83 7.48
CA VAL A 158 5.92 -13.70 6.04
C VAL A 158 6.27 -14.96 5.28
N SER A 159 5.62 -15.15 4.13
CA SER A 159 5.98 -16.20 3.17
C SER A 159 7.25 -15.81 2.41
N ASP A 160 7.99 -16.81 1.93
CA ASP A 160 9.10 -16.58 1.01
C ASP A 160 8.61 -15.99 -0.33
N GLY A 161 9.48 -15.18 -0.94
CA GLY A 161 9.16 -14.42 -2.14
C GLY A 161 8.21 -13.23 -1.96
N ILE A 162 7.83 -12.85 -0.73
CA ILE A 162 7.02 -11.64 -0.50
C ILE A 162 7.74 -10.39 -1.06
N PRO A 163 7.07 -9.57 -1.90
CA PRO A 163 7.63 -8.28 -2.34
C PRO A 163 7.82 -7.32 -1.18
N MET A 164 8.80 -6.42 -1.26
CA MET A 164 9.06 -5.43 -0.22
C MET A 164 7.84 -4.53 -0.01
N SER A 165 7.21 -4.08 -1.11
CA SER A 165 5.97 -3.30 -1.09
C SER A 165 4.85 -4.00 -0.30
N SER A 166 4.68 -5.31 -0.49
CA SER A 166 3.70 -6.12 0.24
C SER A 166 4.04 -6.21 1.73
N LEU A 167 5.32 -6.40 2.07
CA LEU A 167 5.77 -6.42 3.46
C LEU A 167 5.51 -5.08 4.17
N LEU A 168 5.82 -3.96 3.52
CA LEU A 168 5.57 -2.63 4.08
C LEU A 168 4.07 -2.37 4.27
N ASN A 169 3.24 -2.88 3.37
CA ASN A 169 1.79 -2.84 3.51
C ASN A 169 1.28 -3.64 4.72
N LEU A 170 1.88 -4.81 5.01
CA LEU A 170 1.59 -5.53 6.26
C LEU A 170 1.93 -4.70 7.50
N ALA A 171 2.97 -3.85 7.41
CA ALA A 171 3.34 -2.89 8.45
C ALA A 171 2.44 -1.62 8.51
N GLY A 172 1.34 -1.60 7.75
CA GLY A 172 0.41 -0.47 7.67
C GLY A 172 0.86 0.65 6.73
N GLY A 173 1.89 0.39 5.92
CA GLY A 173 2.52 1.34 5.02
C GLY A 173 3.64 2.14 5.68
N THR A 174 4.36 2.90 4.86
CA THR A 174 5.43 3.80 5.31
C THR A 174 4.84 5.13 5.81
N THR A 175 5.55 5.81 6.72
CA THR A 175 5.12 7.14 7.17
C THR A 175 5.43 8.19 6.09
N ASN A 176 4.85 9.39 6.22
CA ASN A 176 5.15 10.51 5.31
C ASN A 176 6.58 11.06 5.44
N LYS A 177 7.36 10.56 6.42
CA LYS A 177 8.76 10.91 6.63
C LYS A 177 9.71 9.88 6.05
N ALA A 178 9.22 8.77 5.53
CA ALA A 178 10.06 7.71 5.03
C ALA A 178 10.77 8.10 3.72
N ASP A 179 12.03 7.71 3.57
CA ASP A 179 12.77 7.78 2.31
C ASP A 179 12.63 6.47 1.53
N MET A 180 11.78 6.48 0.48
CA MET A 180 11.59 5.29 -0.37
C MET A 180 12.83 4.93 -1.19
N ARG A 181 13.85 5.81 -1.27
CA ARG A 181 15.14 5.51 -1.92
C ARG A 181 16.07 4.71 -1.02
N SER A 182 15.76 4.60 0.28
CA SER A 182 16.66 4.05 1.30
C SER A 182 15.96 3.11 2.26
N ILE A 183 15.65 1.93 1.75
CA ILE A 183 15.20 0.79 2.56
C ILE A 183 16.39 -0.14 2.73
N ILE A 184 16.79 -0.43 3.96
CA ILE A 184 17.97 -1.25 4.24
C ILE A 184 17.50 -2.63 4.70
N VAL A 185 17.98 -3.66 4.03
CA VAL A 185 17.86 -5.04 4.48
C VAL A 185 19.15 -5.42 5.18
N ARG A 186 19.06 -5.58 6.50
CA ARG A 186 20.17 -6.00 7.35
C ARG A 186 20.03 -7.48 7.67
N ARG A 187 21.06 -8.26 7.33
CA ARG A 187 21.12 -9.70 7.62
C ARG A 187 22.34 -10.02 8.47
N ARG A 188 22.12 -10.82 9.51
CA ARG A 188 23.18 -11.38 10.33
C ARG A 188 23.51 -12.79 9.83
N LEU A 189 24.77 -13.03 9.47
CA LEU A 189 25.24 -14.32 9.00
C LEU A 189 25.62 -15.23 10.18
N ALA A 190 25.89 -16.51 9.89
CA ALA A 190 26.21 -17.53 10.89
C ALA A 190 27.51 -17.25 11.68
N ASP A 191 28.42 -16.46 11.11
CA ASP A 191 29.66 -16.00 11.73
C ASP A 191 29.49 -14.69 12.53
N ASP A 192 28.24 -14.28 12.77
CA ASP A 192 27.84 -13.03 13.42
C ASP A 192 28.15 -11.75 12.65
N SER A 193 28.67 -11.85 11.42
CA SER A 193 28.86 -10.70 10.54
C SER A 193 27.53 -10.12 10.08
N LEU A 194 27.51 -8.80 9.84
CA LEU A 194 26.35 -8.07 9.35
C LEU A 194 26.58 -7.67 7.89
N ILE A 195 25.62 -8.00 7.04
CA ILE A 195 25.53 -7.48 5.68
C ILE A 195 24.32 -6.55 5.58
N GLU A 196 24.47 -5.48 4.81
CA GLU A 196 23.40 -4.53 4.54
C GLU A 196 23.27 -4.35 3.04
N GLU A 197 22.03 -4.43 2.56
CA GLU A 197 21.69 -4.15 1.17
C GLU A 197 20.68 -2.99 1.14
N LYS A 198 20.99 -1.95 0.37
CA LYS A 198 20.12 -0.81 0.17
C LYS A 198 19.21 -1.07 -1.04
N LEU A 199 17.92 -0.94 -0.81
CA LEU A 199 16.85 -1.09 -1.78
C LEU A 199 16.17 0.28 -2.03
N ASP A 200 15.99 0.61 -3.30
CA ASP A 200 15.31 1.82 -3.76
C ASP A 200 13.96 1.44 -4.38
N LEU A 201 12.87 1.83 -3.72
CA LEU A 201 11.49 1.67 -4.22
C LEU A 201 10.97 2.94 -4.90
N TYR A 202 11.69 4.06 -4.81
CA TYR A 202 11.29 5.34 -5.41
C TYR A 202 11.57 5.37 -6.92
N ARG A 203 12.82 5.08 -7.33
CA ARG A 203 13.22 5.15 -8.75
C ARG A 203 12.38 4.28 -9.68
N PRO A 204 12.07 3.01 -9.34
CA PRO A 204 11.24 2.18 -10.19
C PRO A 204 9.85 2.76 -10.45
N LEU A 205 9.27 3.50 -9.48
CA LEU A 205 7.96 4.13 -9.63
C LEU A 205 7.98 5.29 -10.63
N ILE A 206 9.06 6.09 -10.65
CA ILE A 206 9.19 7.22 -11.58
C ILE A 206 9.65 6.78 -12.98
N GLU A 207 10.41 5.69 -13.06
CA GLU A 207 10.93 5.14 -14.33
C GLU A 207 9.99 4.13 -14.98
N GLY A 208 8.94 3.69 -14.27
CA GLY A 208 8.05 2.62 -14.73
C GLY A 208 8.72 1.24 -14.78
N ALA A 209 9.76 1.02 -13.97
CA ALA A 209 10.45 -0.25 -13.84
C ALA A 209 9.74 -1.18 -12.84
N GLY A 210 10.04 -2.48 -12.92
CA GLY A 210 9.55 -3.44 -11.94
C GLY A 210 10.14 -3.21 -10.54
N GLU A 211 9.38 -3.59 -9.51
CA GLU A 211 9.89 -3.57 -8.13
C GLU A 211 11.17 -4.40 -8.03
N PRO A 212 12.27 -3.86 -7.46
CA PRO A 212 13.49 -4.62 -7.32
C PRO A 212 13.28 -5.78 -6.36
N ARG A 213 13.76 -6.96 -6.76
CA ARG A 213 13.53 -8.20 -6.02
C ARG A 213 14.74 -8.50 -5.15
N ILE A 214 14.55 -8.38 -3.84
CA ILE A 214 15.47 -8.91 -2.84
C ILE A 214 14.85 -10.11 -2.16
N ARG A 215 15.62 -11.19 -2.02
CA ARG A 215 15.15 -12.37 -1.30
C ARG A 215 15.35 -12.18 0.20
N LEU A 216 14.23 -12.07 0.90
CA LEU A 216 14.19 -11.98 2.35
C LEU A 216 14.42 -13.35 2.98
N GLN A 217 15.09 -13.36 4.13
CA GLN A 217 15.47 -14.55 4.87
C GLN A 217 15.04 -14.46 6.34
N PRO A 218 14.93 -15.63 7.03
CA PRO A 218 14.67 -15.65 8.46
C PRO A 218 15.68 -14.81 9.25
N GLY A 219 15.18 -13.92 10.12
CA GLY A 219 16.01 -13.06 10.96
C GLY A 219 16.46 -11.75 10.31
N ASP A 220 16.11 -11.50 9.04
CA ASP A 220 16.36 -10.21 8.40
C ASP A 220 15.70 -9.06 9.18
N THR A 221 16.36 -7.91 9.18
CA THR A 221 15.82 -6.65 9.71
C THR A 221 15.68 -5.65 8.58
N ILE A 222 14.45 -5.23 8.32
CA ILE A 222 14.11 -4.22 7.33
C ILE A 222 14.05 -2.88 8.04
N VAL A 223 14.88 -1.94 7.61
CA VAL A 223 14.97 -0.60 8.16
C VAL A 223 14.52 0.39 7.10
N VAL A 224 13.38 1.05 7.33
CA VAL A 224 12.91 2.15 6.47
C VAL A 224 13.51 3.44 7.00
N SER A 225 14.42 4.04 6.23
CA SER A 225 15.12 5.26 6.66
C SER A 225 14.16 6.44 6.68
N ALA A 226 14.41 7.39 7.58
CA ALA A 226 13.78 8.70 7.50
C ALA A 226 14.43 9.51 6.37
N LEU A 227 13.61 10.26 5.65
CA LEU A 227 14.04 11.24 4.68
C LEU A 227 14.70 12.38 5.42
N GLU A 228 15.99 12.55 5.17
CA GLU A 228 16.78 13.59 5.80
C GLU A 228 16.30 14.98 5.40
N VAL A 229 16.45 15.91 6.33
CA VAL A 229 16.16 17.32 6.17
C VAL A 229 17.07 17.89 5.07
N GLY A 230 16.48 18.54 4.06
CA GLY A 230 17.19 19.10 2.91
C GLY A 230 17.50 18.14 1.75
N GLU A 231 17.19 16.84 1.87
CA GLU A 231 17.44 15.84 0.81
C GLU A 231 16.22 15.56 -0.09
N ASP A 232 15.25 16.47 -0.13
CA ASP A 232 13.98 16.28 -0.84
C ASP A 232 13.94 16.84 -2.27
N GLN A 233 15.01 17.47 -2.74
CA GLN A 233 15.06 18.13 -4.07
C GLN A 233 14.68 17.20 -5.22
N ASP A 234 15.15 15.94 -5.17
CA ASP A 234 14.86 14.91 -6.18
C ASP A 234 13.81 13.89 -5.72
N TYR A 235 13.05 14.21 -4.66
CA TYR A 235 12.08 13.32 -4.04
C TYR A 235 10.67 13.91 -4.08
N ASP A 236 9.85 13.45 -5.04
CA ASP A 236 8.46 13.88 -5.15
C ASP A 236 7.59 13.20 -4.09
N ARG A 237 7.42 13.90 -2.96
CA ARG A 237 6.55 13.47 -1.86
C ARG A 237 5.09 13.32 -2.29
N ALA A 238 4.61 14.15 -3.22
CA ALA A 238 3.21 14.15 -3.63
C ALA A 238 2.90 12.95 -4.53
N LEU A 239 3.86 12.56 -5.37
CA LEU A 239 3.79 11.30 -6.11
C LEU A 239 3.73 10.12 -5.14
N ILE A 240 4.68 10.04 -4.21
CA ILE A 240 4.79 8.90 -3.28
C ILE A 240 3.55 8.75 -2.42
N ALA A 241 3.01 9.85 -1.90
CA ALA A 241 1.78 9.88 -1.09
C ALA A 241 0.55 9.27 -1.80
N ARG A 242 0.56 9.18 -3.14
CA ARG A 242 -0.54 8.61 -3.95
C ARG A 242 -0.31 7.16 -4.37
N THR A 243 0.81 6.57 -3.97
CA THR A 243 1.13 5.16 -4.25
C THR A 243 0.52 4.24 -3.19
N ASN A 244 0.62 2.93 -3.41
CA ASN A 244 0.14 1.91 -2.48
C ASN A 244 1.18 1.46 -1.44
N ILE A 245 2.24 2.25 -1.20
CA ILE A 245 3.32 1.89 -0.26
C ILE A 245 3.21 2.69 1.05
N PRO A 246 2.98 4.02 1.04
CA PRO A 246 2.74 4.76 2.27
C PRO A 246 1.42 4.38 2.93
N GLN A 247 1.27 4.81 4.17
CA GLN A 247 0.01 4.72 4.89
C GLN A 247 -1.15 5.30 4.04
N PRO A 248 -2.29 4.59 3.95
CA PRO A 248 -3.37 4.96 3.02
C PRO A 248 -4.17 6.17 3.49
N LEU A 249 -4.13 6.49 4.79
CA LEU A 249 -4.83 7.61 5.39
C LEU A 249 -3.82 8.51 6.10
N ILE A 250 -4.09 9.80 6.05
CA ILE A 250 -3.43 10.81 6.89
C ILE A 250 -4.44 11.46 7.82
N ARG A 251 -3.98 11.86 9.00
CA ARG A 251 -4.74 12.65 9.95
C ARG A 251 -4.42 14.12 9.77
N VAL A 252 -5.46 14.90 9.54
CA VAL A 252 -5.40 16.36 9.54
C VAL A 252 -6.25 16.86 10.69
N ARG A 253 -5.78 17.91 11.36
CA ARG A 253 -6.51 18.55 12.46
C ARG A 253 -7.18 19.81 11.97
N VAL A 254 -8.42 20.03 12.38
CA VAL A 254 -9.18 21.22 12.00
C VAL A 254 -9.62 21.95 13.25
N VAL A 255 -9.17 23.19 13.35
CA VAL A 255 -9.51 24.14 14.42
C VAL A 255 -10.60 25.04 13.89
N ALA A 256 -11.80 24.94 14.44
CA ALA A 256 -12.97 25.66 13.97
C ALA A 256 -13.78 26.31 15.11
N PRO A 257 -14.42 27.47 14.88
CA PRO A 257 -15.21 28.16 15.89
C PRO A 257 -16.60 27.52 16.10
N THR A 258 -16.96 27.24 17.34
CA THR A 258 -18.25 26.68 17.77
C THR A 258 -19.15 27.74 18.44
N GLY A 259 -19.59 28.74 17.66
CA GLY A 259 -20.46 29.82 18.15
C GLY A 259 -19.70 31.08 18.58
N ALA A 260 -20.23 31.82 19.56
CA ALA A 260 -19.78 33.17 19.89
C ALA A 260 -18.42 33.25 20.62
N ALA A 261 -17.98 32.18 21.29
CA ALA A 261 -16.76 32.18 22.10
C ALA A 261 -16.00 30.83 22.16
N GLY A 262 -16.50 29.78 21.49
CA GLY A 262 -15.91 28.44 21.55
C GLY A 262 -15.08 28.09 20.32
N VAL A 263 -14.08 27.23 20.50
CA VAL A 263 -13.29 26.60 19.44
C VAL A 263 -13.33 25.09 19.64
N THR A 264 -13.38 24.34 18.56
CA THR A 264 -13.26 22.88 18.57
C THR A 264 -12.04 22.44 17.77
N LEU A 265 -11.37 21.40 18.26
CA LEU A 265 -10.35 20.65 17.56
C LEU A 265 -10.96 19.36 17.04
N ARG A 266 -10.97 19.17 15.72
CA ARG A 266 -11.47 17.97 15.08
C ARG A 266 -10.36 17.28 14.30
N ASN A 267 -10.17 15.99 14.54
CA ASN A 267 -9.35 15.16 13.67
C ASN A 267 -10.19 14.67 12.50
N ILE A 268 -9.69 14.84 11.29
CA ILE A 268 -10.25 14.23 10.07
C ILE A 268 -9.20 13.27 9.52
N ASN A 269 -9.64 12.06 9.17
CA ASN A 269 -8.81 11.10 8.47
C ASN A 269 -9.20 11.16 6.99
N ILE A 270 -8.23 11.43 6.13
CA ILE A 270 -8.41 11.59 4.70
C ILE A 270 -7.42 10.70 3.95
N PRO A 271 -7.68 10.32 2.70
CA PRO A 271 -6.72 9.59 1.89
C PRO A 271 -5.35 10.30 1.85
N ASN A 272 -4.27 9.52 1.87
CA ASN A 272 -2.95 10.09 1.63
C ASN A 272 -2.87 10.65 0.21
N GLY A 273 -2.13 11.75 0.03
CA GLY A 273 -2.12 12.52 -1.20
C GLY A 273 -3.31 13.47 -1.41
N SER A 274 -4.26 13.52 -0.47
CA SER A 274 -5.33 14.53 -0.47
C SER A 274 -4.80 15.95 -0.37
N SER A 275 -5.57 16.86 -0.93
CA SER A 275 -5.31 18.30 -0.97
C SER A 275 -6.16 19.06 0.04
N PHE A 276 -5.86 20.34 0.21
CA PHE A 276 -6.58 21.23 1.10
C PHE A 276 -8.09 21.27 0.81
N LEU A 277 -8.48 21.34 -0.47
CA LEU A 277 -9.90 21.33 -0.84
C LEU A 277 -10.59 20.00 -0.50
N ASP A 278 -9.89 18.87 -0.60
CA ASP A 278 -10.44 17.56 -0.24
C ASP A 278 -10.79 17.51 1.26
N ALA A 279 -9.92 18.07 2.11
CA ALA A 279 -10.19 18.20 3.54
C ALA A 279 -11.38 19.14 3.81
N VAL A 280 -11.43 20.29 3.13
CA VAL A 280 -12.53 21.27 3.25
C VAL A 280 -13.88 20.67 2.87
N ALA A 281 -13.92 19.87 1.80
CA ALA A 281 -15.15 19.22 1.33
C ALA A 281 -15.74 18.22 2.34
N LEU A 282 -14.92 17.68 3.25
CA LEU A 282 -15.35 16.75 4.30
C LEU A 282 -15.78 17.45 5.59
N LEU A 283 -15.63 18.78 5.66
CA LEU A 283 -16.04 19.55 6.83
C LEU A 283 -17.56 19.80 6.81
N PRO A 284 -18.23 19.75 7.99
CA PRO A 284 -19.63 20.09 8.07
C PRO A 284 -19.94 21.51 7.62
N GLU A 285 -21.09 21.69 6.97
CA GLU A 285 -21.56 22.99 6.46
C GLU A 285 -21.68 24.08 7.53
N PHE A 286 -21.87 23.71 8.80
CA PHE A 286 -21.93 24.67 9.91
C PHE A 286 -20.58 25.30 10.25
N ILE A 287 -19.47 24.78 9.72
CA ILE A 287 -18.15 25.41 9.80
C ILE A 287 -18.08 26.43 8.65
N PRO A 288 -18.13 27.74 8.92
CA PRO A 288 -18.14 28.74 7.87
C PRO A 288 -16.76 28.84 7.21
N LEU A 289 -16.59 28.12 6.10
CA LEU A 289 -15.37 28.12 5.27
C LEU A 289 -15.49 29.07 4.07
N ILE A 290 -16.72 29.38 3.66
CA ILE A 290 -17.04 29.99 2.36
C ILE A 290 -17.41 31.49 2.49
N THR A 291 -17.46 32.05 3.71
CA THR A 291 -18.10 33.35 3.97
C THR A 291 -17.16 34.55 4.16
N ASN A 292 -15.94 34.54 3.62
CA ASN A 292 -14.84 35.53 3.81
C ASN A 292 -13.87 35.23 4.98
N ASN A 293 -13.75 33.95 5.38
CA ASN A 293 -12.81 33.55 6.42
C ASN A 293 -11.47 33.18 5.80
N GLU A 294 -10.39 33.81 6.27
CA GLU A 294 -9.03 33.33 6.00
C GLU A 294 -8.88 31.96 6.68
N VAL A 295 -8.56 30.95 5.86
CA VAL A 295 -8.17 29.63 6.36
C VAL A 295 -6.65 29.60 6.41
N THR A 296 -6.09 29.24 7.56
CA THR A 296 -4.65 29.12 7.71
C THR A 296 -4.27 27.65 7.79
N LEU A 297 -3.44 27.20 6.86
CA LEU A 297 -2.74 25.93 6.99
C LEU A 297 -1.50 26.16 7.87
N MET A 298 -1.40 25.43 8.97
CA MET A 298 -0.22 25.39 9.82
C MET A 298 0.43 24.02 9.68
N ARG A 299 1.72 24.03 9.34
CA ARG A 299 2.54 22.83 9.18
C ARG A 299 3.81 22.97 10.00
N PHE A 300 4.16 21.96 10.79
CA PHE A 300 5.46 21.93 11.43
C PHE A 300 6.54 21.64 10.39
N ASP A 301 7.52 22.54 10.30
CA ASP A 301 8.71 22.38 9.50
C ASP A 301 9.84 21.87 10.42
N PRO A 302 10.23 20.59 10.28
CA PRO A 302 11.26 19.99 11.10
C PRO A 302 12.66 20.57 10.81
N GLU A 303 12.88 21.13 9.62
CA GLU A 303 14.17 21.72 9.24
C GLU A 303 14.39 23.04 9.96
N LEU A 304 13.35 23.86 9.98
CA LEU A 304 13.39 25.18 10.61
C LEU A 304 13.08 25.12 12.12
N GLY A 305 12.61 23.97 12.62
CA GLY A 305 12.12 23.81 13.99
C GLY A 305 10.98 24.78 14.31
N LYS A 306 10.15 25.10 13.30
CA LYS A 306 9.15 26.18 13.35
C LYS A 306 7.87 25.73 12.68
N VAL A 307 6.77 26.38 13.05
CA VAL A 307 5.50 26.22 12.35
C VAL A 307 5.46 27.18 11.16
N VAL A 308 5.33 26.63 9.96
CA VAL A 308 5.08 27.38 8.73
C VAL A 308 3.58 27.56 8.60
N THR A 309 3.16 28.81 8.45
CA THR A 309 1.75 29.18 8.30
C THR A 309 1.51 29.72 6.91
N GLN A 310 0.48 29.22 6.22
CA GLN A 310 0.08 29.67 4.90
C GLN A 310 -1.39 30.04 4.93
N SER A 311 -1.69 31.31 4.65
CA SER A 311 -3.06 31.79 4.51
C SER A 311 -3.60 31.41 3.13
N LEU A 312 -4.75 30.74 3.12
CA LEU A 312 -5.40 30.20 1.93
C LEU A 312 -6.75 30.89 1.73
N ASN A 313 -6.99 31.31 0.50
CA ASN A 313 -8.27 31.90 0.10
C ASN A 313 -9.12 30.86 -0.65
N VAL A 314 -9.93 30.13 0.11
CA VAL A 314 -10.85 29.07 -0.40
C VAL A 314 -11.73 29.60 -1.53
N ARG A 315 -12.21 30.84 -1.40
CA ARG A 315 -13.13 31.46 -2.36
C ARG A 315 -12.43 31.68 -3.70
N GLN A 316 -11.20 32.19 -3.68
CA GLN A 316 -10.41 32.38 -4.89
C GLN A 316 -10.11 31.03 -5.57
N THR A 317 -9.78 29.99 -4.80
CA THR A 317 -9.55 28.65 -5.38
C THR A 317 -10.77 28.11 -6.11
N ILE A 318 -11.98 28.30 -5.55
CA ILE A 318 -13.23 27.79 -6.13
C ILE A 318 -13.72 28.68 -7.29
N GLU A 319 -13.65 30.01 -7.15
CA GLU A 319 -14.19 30.96 -8.12
C GLU A 319 -13.24 31.20 -9.31
N THR A 320 -11.93 31.24 -9.08
CA THR A 320 -10.93 31.53 -10.12
C THR A 320 -10.19 30.30 -10.61
N GLY A 321 -10.39 29.13 -9.98
CA GLY A 321 -9.66 27.89 -10.31
C GLY A 321 -8.17 27.96 -10.00
N ASP A 322 -7.75 28.84 -9.07
CA ASP A 322 -6.34 29.01 -8.71
C ASP A 322 -5.83 27.81 -7.90
N MET A 323 -5.29 26.83 -8.61
CA MET A 323 -4.76 25.59 -8.03
C MET A 323 -3.52 25.81 -7.16
N ALA A 324 -2.85 26.97 -7.24
CA ALA A 324 -1.70 27.27 -6.37
C ALA A 324 -2.10 27.33 -4.88
N GLN A 325 -3.38 27.58 -4.60
CA GLN A 325 -3.95 27.59 -3.26
C GLN A 325 -4.37 26.18 -2.78
N ASN A 326 -4.45 25.18 -3.68
CA ASN A 326 -4.87 23.82 -3.34
C ASN A 326 -3.67 22.94 -2.95
N LEU A 327 -3.09 23.22 -1.79
CA LEU A 327 -1.88 22.57 -1.34
C LEU A 327 -2.09 21.09 -0.99
N PRO A 328 -1.12 20.21 -1.29
CA PRO A 328 -1.14 18.84 -0.80
C PRO A 328 -0.98 18.82 0.72
N LEU A 329 -1.84 18.06 1.40
CA LEU A 329 -1.83 17.91 2.85
C LEU A 329 -0.86 16.80 3.27
N ARG A 330 -0.37 16.92 4.50
CA ARG A 330 0.53 15.96 5.15
C ARG A 330 -0.07 15.53 6.49
N GLU A 331 0.41 14.39 6.98
CA GLU A 331 0.12 13.94 8.35
C GLU A 331 0.39 15.08 9.34
N ASP A 332 -0.53 15.24 10.28
CA ASP A 332 -0.46 16.21 11.37
C ASP A 332 -0.57 17.69 10.97
N ASP A 333 -0.85 18.01 9.70
CA ASP A 333 -1.23 19.37 9.30
C ASP A 333 -2.43 19.87 10.10
N VAL A 334 -2.43 21.18 10.39
CA VAL A 334 -3.50 21.84 11.14
C VAL A 334 -4.14 22.90 10.26
N ILE A 335 -5.44 22.78 10.01
CA ILE A 335 -6.25 23.76 9.31
C ILE A 335 -6.97 24.62 10.33
N VAL A 336 -6.73 25.92 10.34
CA VAL A 336 -7.39 26.88 11.24
C VAL A 336 -8.38 27.71 10.46
N VAL A 337 -9.65 27.64 10.84
CA VAL A 337 -10.74 28.42 10.25
C VAL A 337 -11.01 29.61 11.14
N SER A 338 -10.71 30.83 10.68
CA SER A 338 -10.79 32.02 11.53
C SER A 338 -11.95 32.97 11.16
N ARG A 339 -12.74 33.38 12.17
CA ARG A 339 -13.64 34.53 12.12
C ARG A 339 -12.89 35.75 12.68
N THR A 340 -11.97 36.32 11.90
CA THR A 340 -11.40 37.68 12.05
C THR A 340 -10.73 38.15 13.38
N LEU A 341 -10.74 37.42 14.51
CA LEU A 341 -10.02 37.80 15.75
C LEU A 341 -9.09 36.70 16.31
N LEU A 342 -9.54 35.44 16.37
CA LEU A 342 -8.72 34.30 16.80
C LEU A 342 -7.59 33.97 15.82
N GLY A 343 -7.78 34.24 14.52
CA GLY A 343 -6.72 34.15 13.52
C GLY A 343 -5.59 35.17 13.73
N ARG A 344 -5.85 36.30 14.40
CA ARG A 344 -4.84 37.30 14.76
C ARG A 344 -4.13 36.97 16.08
N ILE A 345 -4.77 36.22 16.98
CA ILE A 345 -4.18 35.75 18.25
C ILE A 345 -3.35 34.47 18.01
N LEU A 346 -3.86 33.52 17.21
CA LEU A 346 -3.14 32.31 16.79
C LEU A 346 -2.09 32.60 15.69
N GLY A 347 -2.39 33.49 14.74
CA GLY A 347 -1.41 34.01 13.76
C GLY A 347 -0.47 35.07 14.34
N GLY A 348 -0.77 35.58 15.54
CA GLY A 348 0.05 36.52 16.31
C GLY A 348 0.87 35.85 17.42
N ILE A 349 1.02 34.53 17.41
CA ILE A 349 1.87 33.81 18.37
C ILE A 349 3.34 34.07 18.00
N ARG A 350 3.81 35.28 18.33
CA ARG A 350 5.24 35.62 18.44
C ARG A 350 5.81 35.28 19.82
N ILE A 351 5.04 34.63 20.69
CA ILE A 351 5.45 34.32 22.06
C ILE A 351 5.38 32.82 22.26
N ILE A 352 6.45 32.13 21.85
CA ILE A 352 6.88 30.94 22.57
C ILE A 352 8.37 31.09 22.78
N THR A 353 8.78 31.29 24.02
CA THR A 353 10.18 31.32 24.47
C THR A 353 10.80 29.91 24.49
N GLN A 354 10.02 28.88 24.17
CA GLN A 354 10.47 27.49 24.03
C GLN A 354 10.38 27.05 22.56
N PRO A 355 11.48 26.59 21.94
CA PRO A 355 11.44 26.04 20.59
C PRO A 355 10.58 24.78 20.55
N ILE A 356 9.67 24.69 19.58
CA ILE A 356 8.92 23.46 19.29
C ILE A 356 9.92 22.48 18.66
N ARG A 357 10.31 21.46 19.44
CA ARG A 357 11.38 20.52 19.06
C ARG A 357 10.91 19.41 18.13
N ASP A 358 9.61 19.09 18.16
CA ASP A 358 9.04 17.97 17.41
C ASP A 358 7.51 18.14 17.17
N ILE A 359 6.95 17.20 16.42
CA ILE A 359 5.51 17.15 16.11
C ILE A 359 4.69 16.98 17.39
N PHE A 360 5.15 16.19 18.36
CA PHE A 360 4.42 16.03 19.63
C PHE A 360 4.31 17.36 20.38
N GLY A 361 5.39 18.13 20.46
CA GLY A 361 5.41 19.48 20.98
C GLY A 361 4.45 20.41 20.24
N PHE A 362 4.40 20.33 18.91
CA PHE A 362 3.43 21.08 18.11
C PHE A 362 1.98 20.69 18.43
N THR A 363 1.68 19.39 18.52
CA THR A 363 0.33 18.91 18.82
C THR A 363 -0.14 19.28 20.22
N ASN A 364 0.75 19.19 21.22
CA ASN A 364 0.47 19.61 22.59
C ASN A 364 0.25 21.13 22.67
N PHE A 365 1.09 21.90 21.98
CA PHE A 365 0.93 23.34 21.88
C PHE A 365 -0.44 23.72 21.29
N ILE A 366 -0.88 23.07 20.20
CA ILE A 366 -2.20 23.33 19.62
C ILE A 366 -3.32 23.00 20.61
N GLN A 367 -3.21 21.88 21.32
CA GLN A 367 -4.20 21.50 22.33
C GLN A 367 -4.25 22.53 23.48
N ASP A 368 -3.09 22.94 24.02
CA ASP A 368 -3.01 23.93 25.10
C ASP A 368 -3.46 25.33 24.66
N ALA A 369 -3.23 25.70 23.40
CA ALA A 369 -3.69 26.97 22.82
C ALA A 369 -5.23 27.02 22.75
N ILE A 370 -5.85 25.91 22.37
CA ILE A 370 -7.32 25.78 22.26
C ILE A 370 -7.96 25.71 23.65
N ASP A 371 -7.33 25.02 24.60
CA ASP A 371 -7.80 24.91 25.99
C ASP A 371 -7.62 26.20 26.80
N GLY A 372 -7.04 27.26 26.23
CA GLY A 372 -6.79 28.54 26.89
C GLY A 372 -5.65 28.52 27.91
N ARG A 373 -4.99 27.38 28.10
CA ARG A 373 -3.92 27.17 29.11
C ARG A 373 -2.67 28.01 28.87
N ILE A 374 -2.39 28.31 27.60
CA ILE A 374 -1.27 29.20 27.22
C ILE A 374 -1.50 30.63 27.75
N PHE A 375 -2.76 31.06 27.89
CA PHE A 375 -3.11 32.42 28.30
C PHE A 375 -3.41 32.56 29.80
N ASP A 376 -3.74 31.46 30.49
CA ASP A 376 -4.00 31.46 31.95
C ASP A 376 -2.73 31.53 32.80
N ASN A 377 -1.59 31.00 32.32
CA ASN A 377 -0.33 31.03 33.07
C ASN A 377 0.24 32.44 33.31
N ASN A 378 -0.26 33.47 32.62
CA ASN A 378 0.18 34.86 32.80
C ASN A 378 -0.63 35.65 33.84
N ARG A 379 -1.64 35.04 34.49
CA ARG A 379 -2.41 35.72 35.56
C ARG A 379 -1.91 35.47 36.97
N ASN A 380 -1.06 34.46 37.18
CA ASN A 380 -0.64 34.05 38.53
C ASN A 380 0.86 34.22 38.84
N ASN A 381 1.69 34.68 37.90
CA ASN A 381 3.13 34.84 38.14
C ASN A 381 3.55 36.31 38.37
N ASN A 382 2.99 36.91 39.44
CA ASN A 382 3.70 37.93 40.18
C ASN A 382 4.60 37.26 41.23
N ASN A 383 5.64 36.53 40.79
CA ASN A 383 6.88 36.48 41.56
C ASN A 383 8.05 35.76 40.85
N ILE A 384 9.20 36.44 40.92
CA ILE A 384 10.57 35.92 41.04
C ILE A 384 11.42 35.85 39.75
N ARG A 385 12.43 36.75 39.79
CA ARG A 385 13.75 36.82 39.14
C ARG A 385 14.40 35.42 39.09
N PHE A 386 15.09 34.97 38.04
CA PHE A 386 16.21 35.54 37.29
C PHE A 386 16.25 34.93 35.89
#